data_AF-A0AAD9XR19-F1
#
_entry.id   AF-A0AAD9XR19-F1
#
_cell.length_a   1.000
_cell.length_b   1.000
_cell.length_c   1.000
_cell.angle_alpha   90.00
_cell.angle_beta   90.00
_cell.angle_gamma   90.00
#
_symmetry.space_group_name_H-M   'P 1'
#
loop_
_entity.id
_entity.type
_entity.pdbx_description
1 polymer ?
#
loop_
_entity_poly.entity_id
_entity_poly.type
_entity_poly.pdbx_seq_one_letter_code
_entity_poly.pdbx_strand_id
1 'polypeptide(L)' 'MAKTSTRGNGSQFIICTNKAKWLDCKQVVFGEVVEGFDVLKAVDKIGSITGITSKVVKVIDCGVL' A
#
# COMPACT_ATOMS: atom_id res chain seq x y z
N MET A 1 -3.94 0.47 7.27
CA MET A 1 -2.97 -0.38 7.98
C MET A 1 -3.19 -1.82 7.59
N ALA A 2 -2.13 -2.52 7.16
CA ALA A 2 -2.23 -3.96 6.96
C ALA A 2 -2.28 -4.64 8.33
N LYS A 3 -3.13 -5.67 8.45
CA LYS A 3 -3.25 -6.49 9.64
C LYS A 3 -3.11 -7.94 9.22
N THR A 4 -2.33 -8.71 9.96
CA THR A 4 -2.32 -10.17 9.81
C THR A 4 -3.38 -10.78 10.72
N SER A 5 -3.92 -11.94 10.36
CA SER A 5 -5.02 -12.59 11.10
C SER A 5 -4.69 -12.95 12.56
N THR A 6 -3.40 -12.91 12.94
CA THR A 6 -2.88 -13.33 14.24
C THR A 6 -2.13 -12.23 15.01
N ARG A 7 -1.97 -11.02 14.45
CA ARG A 7 -1.32 -9.89 15.15
C ARG A 7 -2.01 -8.56 14.88
N GLY A 8 -1.90 -7.64 15.85
CA GLY A 8 -2.40 -6.26 15.74
C GLY A 8 -1.66 -5.42 14.69
N ASN A 9 -1.86 -4.11 14.72
CA ASN A 9 -1.20 -3.21 13.76
C ASN A 9 0.32 -3.20 14.00
N GLY A 10 1.09 -3.43 12.94
CA GLY A 10 2.56 -3.33 12.93
C GLY A 10 3.03 -2.15 12.07
N SER A 11 4.13 -2.32 11.33
CA SER A 11 4.64 -1.32 10.38
C SER A 11 4.13 -1.48 8.94
N GLN A 12 3.42 -2.57 8.64
CA GLN A 12 2.91 -2.83 7.29
C GLN A 12 1.73 -1.90 6.96
N PHE A 13 1.78 -1.27 5.80
CA PHE A 13 0.73 -0.40 5.30
C PHE A 13 0.29 -0.79 3.88
N ILE A 14 -0.84 -0.24 3.46
CA ILE A 14 -1.45 -0.48 2.15
C ILE A 14 -1.76 0.90 1.57
N ILE A 15 -1.44 1.09 0.30
CA ILE A 15 -1.88 2.23 -0.50
C ILE A 15 -2.92 1.73 -1.49
N CYS A 16 -4.13 2.29 -1.44
CA CYS A 16 -5.22 1.88 -2.31
C CYS A 16 -5.11 2.60 -3.66
N THR A 17 -4.99 1.84 -4.76
CA THR A 17 -5.05 2.38 -6.14
C THR A 17 -6.47 2.56 -6.65
N ASN A 18 -7.45 1.90 -6.02
CA ASN A 18 -8.88 1.95 -6.32
C ASN A 18 -9.71 2.04 -5.03
N LYS A 19 -10.99 2.42 -5.16
CA LYS A 19 -11.94 2.45 -4.02
C LYS A 19 -12.10 1.04 -3.43
N ALA A 20 -11.73 0.88 -2.16
CA ALA A 20 -11.72 -0.41 -1.47
C ALA A 20 -12.73 -0.47 -0.31
N LYS A 21 -14.02 -0.23 -0.59
CA LYS A 21 -15.09 -0.16 0.43
C LYS A 21 -15.20 -1.40 1.33
N TRP A 22 -14.76 -2.57 0.84
CA TRP A 22 -14.80 -3.82 1.61
C TRP A 22 -13.80 -3.85 2.77
N LEU A 23 -12.87 -2.89 2.85
CA LEU A 23 -11.90 -2.71 3.93
C LEU A 23 -12.38 -1.74 5.02
N ASP A 24 -13.49 -1.04 4.78
CA ASP A 24 -14.08 -0.11 5.75
C ASP A 24 -14.38 -0.84 7.06
N CYS A 25 -14.10 -0.16 8.19
CA CYS A 25 -14.22 -0.71 9.55
C CYS A 25 -13.34 -1.95 9.86
N LYS A 26 -12.54 -2.46 8.90
CA LYS A 26 -11.61 -3.60 9.11
C LYS A 26 -10.17 -3.15 9.23
N GLN A 27 -9.80 -2.14 8.45
CA GLN A 27 -8.45 -1.57 8.44
C GLN A 27 -8.50 -0.08 8.78
N VAL A 28 -7.51 0.37 9.56
CA VAL A 28 -7.38 1.79 9.94
C VAL A 28 -6.79 2.56 8.76
N VAL A 29 -7.50 3.59 8.30
CA VAL A 29 -7.00 4.62 7.37
C VAL A 29 -6.35 5.72 8.21
N PHE A 30 -5.13 6.14 7.84
CA PHE A 30 -4.35 7.10 8.62
C PHE A 30 -3.73 8.23 7.77
N GLY A 31 -3.99 8.25 6.47
CA GLY A 31 -3.46 9.27 5.56
C GLY A 31 -3.86 9.01 4.12
N GLU A 32 -3.52 9.96 3.25
CA GLU A 32 -3.72 9.89 1.80
C GLU A 32 -2.46 10.33 1.06
N VAL A 33 -2.33 9.87 -0.20
CA VAL A 33 -1.23 10.25 -1.06
C VAL A 33 -1.60 11.53 -1.79
N VAL A 34 -0.87 12.62 -1.51
CA VAL A 34 -1.11 13.94 -2.10
C VAL A 34 -0.34 14.16 -3.41
N GLU A 35 0.83 13.52 -3.56
CA GLU A 35 1.73 13.64 -4.71
C GLU A 35 2.35 12.28 -5.07
N GLY A 36 2.84 12.12 -6.32
CA GLY A 36 3.55 10.91 -6.75
C GLY A 36 2.66 9.73 -7.17
N PHE A 37 1.40 9.98 -7.55
CA PHE A 37 0.47 8.91 -7.96
C PHE A 37 0.87 8.19 -9.26
N ASP A 38 1.68 8.85 -10.10
CA ASP A 38 2.33 8.25 -11.27
C ASP A 38 3.31 7.14 -10.89
N VAL A 39 4.08 7.32 -9.81
CA VAL A 39 4.97 6.28 -9.26
C VAL A 39 4.15 5.08 -8.79
N LEU A 40 3.04 5.31 -8.10
CA LEU A 40 2.14 4.23 -7.67
C LEU A 40 1.55 3.47 -8.86
N LYS A 41 1.13 4.16 -9.92
CA LYS A 41 0.67 3.52 -11.16
C LYS A 41 1.77 2.67 -11.82
N ALA A 42 3.02 3.11 -11.77
CA ALA A 42 4.14 2.33 -12.31
C ALA A 42 4.39 1.05 -11.49
N VAL A 43 4.29 1.13 -10.15
CA VAL A 43 4.37 -0.03 -9.25
C VAL A 43 3.19 -0.99 -9.47
N ASP A 44 1.98 -0.47 -9.63
CA ASP A 44 0.77 -1.27 -9.88
C ASP A 44 0.88 -2.08 -11.19
N LYS A 45 1.41 -1.47 -12.26
CA LYS A 45 1.62 -2.12 -13.56
C LYS A 45 2.55 -3.33 -13.54
N ILE A 46 3.50 -3.39 -12.60
CA ILE A 46 4.43 -4.51 -12.47
C ILE A 46 3.97 -5.56 -11.45
N GLY A 47 2.84 -5.32 -10.78
CA GLY A 47 2.17 -6.26 -9.91
C GLY A 47 1.47 -7.39 -10.67
N SER A 48 0.92 -8.35 -9.92
CA SER A 48 0.16 -9.46 -10.46
C SER A 48 -1.00 -9.82 -9.55
N ILE A 49 -1.91 -10.66 -10.04
CA ILE A 49 -3.07 -11.11 -9.27
C ILE A 49 -2.71 -11.89 -8.00
N THR A 50 -1.53 -12.52 -7.97
CA THR A 50 -1.01 -13.23 -6.79
C THR A 50 -0.33 -12.29 -5.79
N GLY A 51 -0.18 -11.01 -6.13
CA GLY A 51 0.55 -10.02 -5.34
C GLY A 51 2.07 -10.06 -5.52
N ILE A 52 2.60 -10.99 -6.31
CA ILE A 52 4.04 -11.07 -6.61
C ILE A 52 4.36 -10.05 -7.71
N THR A 53 5.35 -9.20 -7.47
CA THR A 53 5.80 -8.23 -8.47
C THR A 53 6.82 -8.86 -9.43
N SER A 54 6.78 -8.45 -10.69
CA SER A 54 7.74 -8.89 -11.73
C SER A 54 9.14 -8.29 -11.55
N LYS A 55 9.24 -7.17 -10.82
CA LYS A 55 10.50 -6.51 -10.44
C LYS A 55 10.49 -6.22 -8.95
N VAL A 56 11.69 -6.09 -8.38
CA VAL A 56 11.86 -5.71 -6.98
C VAL A 56 11.52 -4.22 -6.80
N VAL A 57 10.62 -3.92 -5.86
CA VAL A 57 10.25 -2.56 -5.48
C VAL A 57 10.84 -2.27 -4.10
N LYS A 58 11.59 -1.18 -3.96
CA LYS A 58 12.23 -0.77 -2.70
C LYS A 58 11.96 0.71 -2.44
N VAL A 59 11.73 1.03 -1.17
CA VAL A 59 11.86 2.41 -0.66
C VAL A 59 13.34 2.64 -0.42
N ILE A 60 13.98 3.43 -1.27
CA ILE A 60 15.43 3.69 -1.20
C ILE A 60 15.79 4.80 -0.20
N ASP A 61 14.86 5.73 0.03
CA ASP A 61 14.99 6.84 0.97
C ASP A 61 13.59 7.27 1.43
N CYS A 62 13.46 7.78 2.66
CA CYS A 62 12.22 8.29 3.22
C CYS A 62 12.47 9.25 4.40
N GLY A 63 11.53 10.17 4.63
CA GLY A 63 11.63 11.15 5.70
C GLY A 63 10.36 11.97 5.86
N VAL A 64 10.44 12.98 6.73
CA VAL A 64 9.41 14.01 6.90
C VAL A 64 9.91 15.28 6.23
N LEU A 65 9.03 15.96 5.48
CA LEU A 65 9.32 17.26 4.87
C LEU A 65 9.48 18.37 5.92
#